data_AF-A0A1E5VXG6-F1
#
_entry.id   AF-A0A1E5VXG6-F1
#
_cell.length_a   1.000
_cell.length_b   1.000
_cell.length_c   1.000
_cell.angle_alpha   90.00
_cell.angle_beta   90.00
_cell.angle_gamma   90.00
#
_symmetry.space_group_name_H-M   'P 1'
#
loop_
_entity.id
_entity.type
_entity.pdbx_description
1 polymer ?
#
loop_
_entity_poly.entity_id
_entity_poly.type
_entity_poly.pdbx_seq_one_letter_code
_entity_poly.pdbx_strand_id
1 'polypeptide(L)'
;MPPATTLASPTPGHPSRVRILHPGGGRAMGPVVYWMLRDQRLADNWALVHAAGLAAASAPAFALFPRPFLLGARRRQLGYLLRGLRRLAADARSRGIPFFLLEGGPAEVPALVRRLGASALVADFSPSSGWSALPPELADLVLRRLPPLADRVRFTYVCRHWLHTAKHYSLPSLTWALPWLNFRNGRFQSLPDGELHSFRFREYAFCYGCFGNWLLFEEAGCRASRRYYLKNPFVGATKRLPGHCKEPVNLIPDGSHGSPSSSRSTNLYIRKVIMCSRDLVVAKVNYQHRPDAVVCCRPGMSSSWSMGLCNGRWYQDMAFYEGKPYTVTVEGDLFAHEVTNGTDTEEPRVSRRPERRGVRAVRLHRPQLEESQILAMQSTTF
;
A
#
# COMPACT_ATOMS: atom_id res chain seq x y z
N MET A 1 35.29 -21.68 -48.70
CA MET A 1 34.35 -20.57 -48.40
C MET A 1 34.97 -19.71 -47.31
N PRO A 2 35.03 -18.38 -47.44
CA PRO A 2 35.56 -17.54 -46.37
C PRO A 2 34.56 -17.52 -45.20
N PRO A 3 35.02 -17.37 -43.95
CA PRO A 3 34.13 -17.24 -42.80
C PRO A 3 33.42 -15.88 -42.88
N ALA A 4 32.12 -15.89 -42.62
CA ALA A 4 31.30 -14.69 -42.55
C ALA A 4 31.83 -13.75 -41.46
N THR A 5 32.24 -12.56 -41.88
CA THR A 5 32.72 -11.47 -41.04
C THR A 5 31.64 -11.12 -40.01
N THR A 6 31.91 -11.44 -38.74
CA THR A 6 31.02 -11.10 -37.63
C THR A 6 31.17 -9.60 -37.36
N LEU A 7 30.20 -8.79 -37.79
CA LEU A 7 30.07 -7.40 -37.38
C LEU A 7 29.64 -7.36 -35.90
N ALA A 8 30.61 -7.50 -35.01
CA ALA A 8 30.43 -7.30 -33.59
C ALA A 8 30.42 -5.79 -33.29
N SER A 9 29.24 -5.16 -33.37
CA SER A 9 28.99 -3.94 -32.61
C SER A 9 28.61 -4.34 -31.17
N PRO A 10 29.23 -3.75 -30.13
CA PRO A 10 28.97 -4.15 -28.75
C PRO A 10 27.58 -3.62 -28.35
N THR A 11 26.57 -4.45 -28.51
CA THR A 11 25.25 -4.15 -27.93
C THR A 11 25.39 -4.21 -26.41
N PRO A 12 24.94 -3.19 -25.67
CA PRO A 12 25.02 -3.22 -24.22
C PRO A 12 24.11 -4.33 -23.67
N GLY A 13 24.71 -5.43 -23.21
CA GLY A 13 23.98 -6.56 -22.64
C GLY A 13 24.68 -7.90 -22.86
N HIS A 14 24.58 -8.79 -21.89
CA HIS A 14 25.17 -10.12 -22.00
C HIS A 14 24.46 -10.91 -23.14
N PRO A 15 25.19 -11.53 -24.08
CA PRO A 15 24.62 -12.17 -25.28
C PRO A 15 23.58 -13.26 -24.96
N SER A 16 23.70 -13.94 -23.81
CA SER A 16 22.69 -14.92 -23.36
C SER A 16 21.30 -14.36 -23.08
N ARG A 17 21.14 -13.02 -23.00
CA ARG A 17 19.85 -12.35 -22.82
C ARG A 17 19.10 -12.12 -24.13
N VAL A 18 19.77 -12.31 -25.26
CA VAL A 18 19.23 -12.03 -26.60
C VAL A 18 19.06 -13.35 -27.36
N ARG A 19 17.90 -13.54 -27.97
CA ARG A 19 17.65 -14.66 -28.90
C ARG A 19 17.15 -14.11 -30.22
N ILE A 20 17.89 -14.38 -31.29
CA ILE A 20 17.47 -14.02 -32.65
C ILE A 20 16.32 -14.96 -33.04
N LEU A 21 15.12 -14.40 -33.24
CA LEU A 21 13.96 -15.16 -33.70
C LEU A 21 13.95 -15.30 -35.23
N HIS A 22 14.41 -14.27 -35.93
CA HIS A 22 14.53 -14.25 -37.38
C HIS A 22 15.70 -13.33 -37.77
N PRO A 23 16.66 -13.78 -38.59
CA PRO A 23 17.87 -13.00 -38.93
C PRO A 23 17.58 -11.80 -39.85
N GLY A 24 16.45 -11.81 -40.55
CA GLY A 24 16.05 -10.72 -41.45
C GLY A 24 16.74 -10.78 -42.82
N GLY A 25 16.53 -9.73 -43.63
CA GLY A 25 16.94 -9.67 -45.04
C GLY A 25 17.94 -8.54 -45.38
N GLY A 26 18.75 -8.08 -44.42
CA GLY A 26 19.88 -7.18 -44.71
C GLY A 26 19.55 -5.70 -44.93
N ARG A 27 18.39 -5.20 -44.50
CA ARG A 27 18.07 -3.77 -44.56
C ARG A 27 18.87 -3.02 -43.48
N ALA A 28 20.05 -2.52 -43.85
CA ALA A 28 20.98 -1.86 -42.92
C ALA A 28 20.50 -0.48 -42.44
N MET A 29 19.52 0.13 -43.13
CA MET A 29 19.03 1.48 -42.86
C MET A 29 17.54 1.48 -42.50
N GLY A 30 17.23 2.08 -41.36
CA GLY A 30 15.87 2.20 -40.82
C GLY A 30 15.88 2.25 -39.29
N PRO A 31 14.83 2.79 -38.64
CA PRO A 31 14.73 2.82 -37.19
C PRO A 31 14.62 1.41 -36.62
N VAL A 32 15.09 1.22 -35.38
CA VAL A 32 14.81 0.01 -34.61
C VAL A 32 13.51 0.22 -33.84
N VAL A 33 12.59 -0.73 -33.96
CA VAL A 33 11.34 -0.73 -33.19
C VAL A 33 11.48 -1.70 -32.02
N TYR A 34 11.29 -1.22 -30.79
CA TYR A 34 11.08 -2.07 -29.64
C TYR A 34 9.58 -2.23 -29.38
N TRP A 35 9.08 -3.43 -29.62
CA TRP A 35 7.75 -3.85 -29.19
C TRP A 35 7.78 -4.19 -27.69
N MET A 36 7.42 -3.19 -26.89
CA MET A 36 7.25 -3.29 -25.45
C MET A 36 5.94 -4.02 -25.16
N LEU A 37 6.00 -5.03 -24.30
CA LEU A 37 4.84 -5.80 -23.89
C LEU A 37 4.85 -5.97 -22.37
N ARG A 38 5.80 -6.74 -21.84
CA ARG A 38 5.93 -7.06 -20.41
C ARG A 38 6.65 -5.96 -19.63
N ASP A 39 7.76 -5.47 -20.15
CA ASP A 39 8.68 -4.60 -19.41
C ASP A 39 8.36 -3.12 -19.66
N GLN A 40 7.23 -2.66 -19.10
CA GLN A 40 6.68 -1.32 -19.32
C GLN A 40 7.38 -0.22 -18.52
N ARG A 41 8.69 -0.06 -18.77
CA ARG A 41 9.58 0.91 -18.13
C ARG A 41 10.72 1.29 -19.07
N LEU A 42 11.27 2.49 -18.87
CA LEU A 42 12.42 3.00 -19.63
C LEU A 42 13.76 2.74 -18.92
N ALA A 43 13.79 2.85 -17.59
CA ALA A 43 14.96 2.49 -16.80
C ALA A 43 15.05 0.96 -16.63
N ASP A 44 16.26 0.44 -16.48
CA ASP A 44 16.54 -0.97 -16.16
C ASP A 44 15.79 -1.97 -17.06
N ASN A 45 15.79 -1.67 -18.37
CA ASN A 45 15.11 -2.46 -19.39
C ASN A 45 16.10 -2.99 -20.43
N TRP A 46 16.48 -4.26 -20.31
CA TRP A 46 17.44 -4.91 -21.21
C TRP A 46 16.98 -4.96 -22.67
N ALA A 47 15.67 -5.10 -22.94
CA ALA A 47 15.16 -5.12 -24.31
C ALA A 47 15.32 -3.75 -24.98
N LEU A 48 15.05 -2.68 -24.23
CA LEU A 48 15.30 -1.31 -24.69
C LEU A 48 16.80 -1.04 -24.89
N VAL A 49 17.64 -1.42 -23.92
CA VAL A 49 19.10 -1.23 -24.02
C VAL A 49 19.65 -1.94 -25.27
N HIS A 50 19.18 -3.15 -25.55
CA HIS A 50 19.54 -3.87 -26.77
C HIS A 50 19.05 -3.15 -28.04
N ALA A 51 17.79 -2.71 -28.07
CA ALA A 51 17.23 -1.95 -29.20
C ALA A 51 17.99 -0.64 -29.47
N ALA A 52 18.40 0.07 -28.42
CA ALA A 52 19.21 1.27 -28.52
C ALA A 52 20.61 0.96 -29.09
N GLY A 53 21.23 -0.14 -28.66
CA GLY A 53 22.51 -0.58 -29.21
C GLY A 53 22.47 -0.93 -30.70
N LEU A 54 21.33 -1.45 -31.19
CA LEU A 54 21.13 -1.72 -32.62
C LEU A 54 20.85 -0.46 -33.45
N ALA A 55 20.34 0.60 -32.83
CA ALA A 55 19.88 1.79 -33.55
C ALA A 55 21.00 2.75 -33.96
N ALA A 56 22.24 2.53 -33.49
CA ALA A 56 23.54 3.14 -33.82
C ALA A 56 23.68 4.69 -33.81
N ALA A 57 22.60 5.45 -33.99
CA ALA A 57 22.52 6.92 -33.91
C ALA A 57 21.08 7.44 -33.73
N SER A 58 20.05 6.61 -33.93
CA SER A 58 18.64 7.00 -33.83
C SER A 58 18.01 6.47 -32.54
N ALA A 59 17.09 7.23 -31.94
CA ALA A 59 16.33 6.72 -30.79
C ALA A 59 15.41 5.57 -31.23
N PRO A 60 15.31 4.47 -30.46
CA PRO A 60 14.41 3.37 -30.80
C PRO A 60 12.95 3.85 -30.71
N ALA A 61 12.11 3.46 -31.65
CA ALA A 61 10.67 3.70 -31.52
C ALA A 61 10.05 2.61 -30.64
N PHE A 62 9.21 2.98 -29.68
CA PHE A 62 8.46 1.99 -28.89
C PHE A 62 7.07 1.78 -29.46
N ALA A 63 6.66 0.53 -29.55
CA ALA A 63 5.28 0.14 -29.79
C ALA A 63 4.77 -0.64 -28.59
N LEU A 64 3.59 -0.29 -28.07
CA LEU A 64 2.97 -1.05 -26.99
C LEU A 64 1.59 -1.55 -27.41
N PHE A 65 1.37 -2.85 -27.21
CA PHE A 65 0.06 -3.46 -27.34
C PHE A 65 -0.40 -4.03 -25.98
N PRO A 66 -1.28 -3.33 -25.24
CA PRO A 66 -1.65 -3.75 -23.87
C PRO A 66 -2.63 -4.93 -23.84
N ARG A 67 -3.34 -5.22 -24.94
CA ARG A 67 -4.52 -6.10 -24.96
C ARG A 67 -4.32 -7.56 -24.53
N PRO A 68 -3.17 -8.25 -24.71
CA PRO A 68 -2.99 -9.62 -24.21
C PRO A 68 -3.05 -9.68 -22.68
N PHE A 69 -2.67 -8.60 -21.99
CA PHE A 69 -2.84 -8.46 -20.53
C PHE A 69 -4.24 -7.98 -20.12
N LEU A 70 -5.07 -7.54 -21.09
CA LEU A 70 -6.41 -7.04 -20.84
C LEU A 70 -7.49 -8.13 -20.90
N LEU A 71 -7.18 -9.32 -21.40
CA LEU A 71 -8.10 -10.46 -21.36
C LEU A 71 -8.40 -10.83 -19.89
N GLY A 72 -9.54 -10.38 -19.39
CA GLY A 72 -9.99 -10.58 -18.01
C GLY A 72 -9.64 -9.47 -17.01
N ALA A 73 -8.92 -8.42 -17.44
CA ALA A 73 -8.59 -7.27 -16.60
C ALA A 73 -9.85 -6.45 -16.23
N ARG A 74 -10.01 -6.10 -14.95
CA ARG A 74 -11.10 -5.20 -14.52
C ARG A 74 -10.63 -3.75 -14.56
N ARG A 75 -11.57 -2.81 -14.40
CA ARG A 75 -11.34 -1.34 -14.37
C ARG A 75 -10.13 -0.91 -13.52
N ARG A 76 -9.86 -1.64 -12.44
CA ARG A 76 -8.74 -1.38 -11.53
C ARG A 76 -7.37 -1.66 -12.17
N GLN A 77 -7.19 -2.85 -12.74
CA GLN A 77 -5.96 -3.24 -13.43
C GLN A 77 -5.72 -2.35 -14.66
N LEU A 78 -6.75 -2.15 -15.47
CA LEU A 78 -6.69 -1.26 -16.62
C LEU A 78 -6.34 0.17 -16.20
N GLY A 79 -6.94 0.68 -15.13
CA GLY A 79 -6.63 2.00 -14.62
C GLY A 79 -5.19 2.14 -14.11
N TYR A 80 -4.63 1.10 -13.47
CA TYR A 80 -3.23 1.11 -13.03
C TYR A 80 -2.29 1.13 -14.24
N LEU A 81 -2.51 0.22 -15.19
CA LEU A 81 -1.78 0.13 -16.46
C LEU A 81 -1.78 1.47 -17.21
N LEU A 82 -2.96 2.01 -17.53
CA LEU A 82 -3.08 3.25 -18.32
C LEU A 82 -2.43 4.46 -17.64
N ARG A 83 -2.48 4.54 -16.29
CA ARG A 83 -1.77 5.60 -15.55
C ARG A 83 -0.25 5.46 -15.62
N GLY A 84 0.24 4.23 -15.54
CA GLY A 84 1.67 3.93 -15.74
C GLY A 84 2.12 4.30 -17.15
N LEU A 85 1.36 3.88 -18.17
CA LEU A 85 1.65 4.19 -19.57
C LEU A 85 1.63 5.68 -19.88
N ARG A 86 0.73 6.44 -19.25
CA ARG A 86 0.71 7.90 -19.37
C ARG A 86 2.01 8.54 -18.85
N ARG A 87 2.55 8.05 -17.72
CA ARG A 87 3.86 8.51 -17.20
C ARG A 87 4.99 8.09 -18.14
N LEU A 88 5.01 6.83 -18.56
CA LEU A 88 6.01 6.32 -19.49
C LEU A 88 6.06 7.10 -20.81
N ALA A 89 4.90 7.47 -21.36
CA ALA A 89 4.82 8.27 -22.57
C ALA A 89 5.36 9.70 -22.37
N ALA A 90 5.15 10.30 -21.20
CA ALA A 90 5.74 11.60 -20.86
C ALA A 90 7.27 11.51 -20.71
N ASP A 91 7.76 10.48 -20.02
CA ASP A 91 9.19 10.24 -19.84
C ASP A 91 9.88 9.95 -21.18
N ALA A 92 9.26 9.16 -22.06
CA ALA A 92 9.77 8.87 -23.40
C ALA A 92 9.87 10.16 -24.23
N ARG A 93 8.84 11.00 -24.19
CA ARG A 93 8.82 12.31 -24.87
C ARG A 93 9.94 13.23 -24.36
N SER A 94 10.17 13.28 -23.05
CA SER A 94 11.24 14.10 -22.46
C SER A 94 12.65 13.69 -22.93
N ARG A 95 12.80 12.43 -23.34
CA ARG A 95 14.06 11.85 -23.86
C ARG A 95 14.12 11.84 -25.39
N GLY A 96 13.16 12.45 -26.07
CA GLY A 96 13.08 12.46 -27.54
C GLY A 96 12.79 11.10 -28.15
N ILE A 97 12.22 10.15 -27.39
CA ILE A 97 11.97 8.79 -27.86
C ILE A 97 10.52 8.64 -28.34
N PRO A 98 10.27 8.30 -29.62
CA PRO A 98 8.92 8.10 -30.13
C PRO A 98 8.19 6.94 -29.44
N PHE A 99 6.95 7.18 -28.99
CA PHE A 99 6.08 6.19 -28.36
C PHE A 99 4.76 6.06 -29.12
N PHE A 100 4.48 4.85 -29.61
CA PHE A 100 3.26 4.49 -30.34
C PHE A 100 2.39 3.55 -29.49
N LEU A 101 1.19 4.00 -29.13
CA LEU A 101 0.18 3.16 -28.50
C LEU A 101 -0.67 2.48 -29.58
N LEU A 102 -0.68 1.15 -29.61
CA LEU A 102 -1.42 0.33 -30.57
C LEU A 102 -2.67 -0.25 -29.89
N GLU A 103 -3.85 0.05 -30.41
CA GLU A 103 -5.14 -0.32 -29.81
C GLU A 103 -5.87 -1.46 -30.57
N GLY A 104 -5.59 -1.59 -31.88
CA GLY A 104 -6.29 -2.48 -32.80
C GLY A 104 -5.85 -3.95 -32.75
N GLY A 105 -4.65 -4.27 -32.26
CA GLY A 105 -4.21 -5.67 -32.22
C GLY A 105 -2.70 -5.87 -32.30
N PRO A 106 -2.20 -7.10 -32.10
CA PRO A 106 -0.80 -7.42 -32.40
C PRO A 106 -0.51 -7.29 -33.91
N ALA A 107 -1.54 -7.36 -34.77
CA ALA A 107 -1.43 -7.16 -36.21
C ALA A 107 -1.00 -5.73 -36.60
N GLU A 108 -1.15 -4.75 -35.71
CA GLU A 108 -0.68 -3.37 -35.94
C GLU A 108 0.85 -3.26 -35.84
N VAL A 109 1.51 -4.19 -35.13
CA VAL A 109 2.98 -4.18 -34.99
C VAL A 109 3.67 -4.39 -36.33
N PRO A 110 3.35 -5.44 -37.13
CA PRO A 110 3.87 -5.56 -38.50
C PRO A 110 3.53 -4.36 -39.40
N ALA A 111 2.36 -3.75 -39.24
CA ALA A 111 1.97 -2.57 -40.02
C ALA A 111 2.82 -1.34 -39.70
N LEU A 112 3.10 -1.11 -38.41
CA LEU A 112 4.00 -0.05 -37.95
C LEU A 112 5.44 -0.27 -38.44
N VAL A 113 5.95 -1.50 -38.32
CA VAL A 113 7.29 -1.88 -38.80
C VAL A 113 7.45 -1.57 -40.29
N ARG A 114 6.45 -1.92 -41.11
CA ARG A 114 6.42 -1.60 -42.55
C ARG A 114 6.36 -0.09 -42.81
N ARG A 115 5.47 0.62 -42.13
CA ARG A 115 5.27 2.08 -42.30
C ARG A 115 6.52 2.89 -41.95
N LEU A 116 7.24 2.48 -40.91
CA LEU A 116 8.48 3.16 -40.49
C LEU A 116 9.71 2.72 -41.30
N GLY A 117 9.58 1.69 -42.15
CA GLY A 117 10.72 1.09 -42.83
C GLY A 117 11.78 0.57 -41.85
N ALA A 118 11.35 -0.01 -40.73
CA ALA A 118 12.24 -0.40 -39.64
C ALA A 118 13.27 -1.46 -40.06
N SER A 119 14.49 -1.33 -39.56
CA SER A 119 15.61 -2.26 -39.84
C SER A 119 15.56 -3.49 -38.94
N ALA A 120 15.06 -3.33 -37.71
CA ALA A 120 14.91 -4.41 -36.74
C ALA A 120 13.67 -4.21 -35.84
N LEU A 121 13.14 -5.34 -35.38
CA LEU A 121 12.12 -5.42 -34.35
C LEU A 121 12.69 -6.17 -33.15
N VAL A 122 12.72 -5.52 -31.99
CA VAL A 122 13.08 -6.12 -30.71
C VAL A 122 11.81 -6.30 -29.90
N ALA A 123 11.68 -7.40 -29.16
CA ALA A 123 10.57 -7.65 -28.25
C ALA A 123 11.10 -8.11 -26.89
N ASP A 124 10.36 -7.82 -25.82
CA ASP A 124 10.67 -8.38 -24.49
C ASP A 124 10.16 -9.82 -24.36
N PHE A 125 10.63 -10.51 -23.31
CA PHE A 125 10.29 -11.91 -23.08
C PHE A 125 9.10 -12.04 -22.13
N SER A 126 8.03 -12.66 -22.63
CA SER A 126 6.91 -13.14 -21.80
C SER A 126 6.72 -14.64 -22.00
N PRO A 127 6.86 -15.47 -20.95
CA PRO A 127 6.41 -16.87 -21.04
C PRO A 127 4.89 -16.90 -21.19
N SER A 128 4.37 -17.86 -21.96
CA SER A 128 2.94 -18.00 -22.27
C SER A 128 2.06 -18.25 -21.04
N SER A 129 2.65 -18.70 -19.92
CA SER A 129 2.01 -18.81 -18.62
C SER A 129 2.05 -17.43 -17.92
N GLY A 130 0.99 -16.64 -18.08
CA GLY A 130 0.89 -15.34 -17.40
C GLY A 130 0.97 -15.46 -15.87
N TRP A 131 1.13 -14.33 -15.16
CA TRP A 131 1.20 -14.28 -13.69
C TRP A 131 0.02 -14.95 -12.95
N SER A 132 -1.11 -15.18 -13.62
CA SER A 132 -2.25 -15.95 -13.11
C SER A 132 -1.98 -17.45 -12.92
N ALA A 133 -0.93 -18.00 -13.55
CA ALA A 133 -0.52 -19.40 -13.42
C ALA A 133 0.42 -19.64 -12.22
N LEU A 134 0.87 -18.58 -11.54
CA LEU A 134 1.68 -18.71 -10.33
C LEU A 134 0.80 -19.35 -9.22
N PRO A 135 1.23 -20.45 -8.57
CA PRO A 135 0.51 -21.04 -7.45
C PRO A 135 0.27 -20.03 -6.30
N PRO A 136 -0.86 -20.13 -5.56
CA PRO A 136 -1.17 -19.23 -4.45
C PRO A 136 -0.07 -19.12 -3.40
N GLU A 137 0.64 -20.20 -3.12
CA GLU A 137 1.69 -20.30 -2.11
C GLU A 137 2.90 -19.44 -2.50
N LEU A 138 3.28 -19.48 -3.78
CA LEU A 138 4.37 -18.65 -4.30
C LEU A 138 3.96 -17.18 -4.38
N ALA A 139 2.71 -16.91 -4.76
CA ALA A 139 2.17 -15.55 -4.76
C ALA A 139 2.13 -14.96 -3.32
N ASP A 140 1.77 -15.78 -2.32
CA ASP A 140 1.79 -15.40 -0.90
C ASP A 140 3.21 -15.09 -0.42
N LEU A 141 4.20 -15.91 -0.79
CA LEU A 141 5.61 -15.65 -0.49
C LEU A 141 6.10 -14.32 -1.08
N VAL A 142 5.74 -14.02 -2.33
CA VAL A 142 6.03 -12.72 -2.95
C VAL A 142 5.39 -11.60 -2.12
N LEU A 143 4.10 -11.70 -1.80
CA LEU A 143 3.39 -10.68 -1.02
C LEU A 143 4.03 -10.42 0.35
N ARG A 144 4.47 -11.47 1.04
CA ARG A 144 5.18 -11.37 2.34
C ARG A 144 6.55 -10.68 2.23
N ARG A 145 7.20 -10.82 1.07
CA ARG A 145 8.52 -10.22 0.80
C ARG A 145 8.45 -8.77 0.34
N LEU A 146 7.27 -8.24 -0.02
CA LEU A 146 7.10 -6.85 -0.44
C LEU A 146 7.13 -5.91 0.77
N PRO A 147 8.18 -5.08 0.96
CA PRO A 147 8.32 -4.24 2.15
C PRO A 147 7.40 -2.99 2.17
N PRO A 148 7.33 -2.18 1.09
CA PRO A 148 6.45 -1.01 1.07
C PRO A 148 4.96 -1.36 0.98
N LEU A 149 4.13 -0.55 1.65
CA LEU A 149 2.66 -0.65 1.55
C LEU A 149 2.21 -0.48 0.08
N ALA A 150 2.87 0.39 -0.69
CA ALA A 150 2.55 0.62 -2.10
C ALA A 150 2.75 -0.63 -2.96
N ASP A 151 3.81 -1.39 -2.74
CA ASP A 151 4.07 -2.60 -3.53
C ASP A 151 3.07 -3.70 -3.22
N ARG A 152 2.66 -3.83 -1.96
CA ARG A 152 1.55 -4.70 -1.57
C ARG A 152 0.23 -4.27 -2.22
N VAL A 153 0.00 -2.96 -2.35
CA VAL A 153 -1.15 -2.44 -3.09
C VAL A 153 -1.02 -2.88 -4.55
N ARG A 154 0.11 -2.60 -5.21
CA ARG A 154 0.40 -2.97 -6.61
C ARG A 154 0.24 -4.47 -6.87
N PHE A 155 0.66 -5.32 -5.94
CA PHE A 155 0.48 -6.78 -5.99
C PHE A 155 -0.99 -7.17 -6.24
N THR A 156 -1.93 -6.52 -5.55
CA THR A 156 -3.37 -6.80 -5.72
C THR A 156 -3.92 -6.35 -7.10
N TYR A 157 -3.17 -5.55 -7.85
CA TYR A 157 -3.50 -5.09 -9.20
C TYR A 157 -2.87 -5.94 -10.32
N VAL A 158 -2.09 -6.99 -10.01
CA VAL A 158 -1.47 -7.85 -11.03
C VAL A 158 -2.53 -8.66 -11.77
N CYS A 159 -3.30 -9.51 -11.07
CA CYS A 159 -4.40 -10.28 -11.66
C CYS A 159 -5.43 -10.71 -10.59
N ARG A 160 -6.51 -11.38 -11.01
CA ARG A 160 -7.56 -11.87 -10.07
C ARG A 160 -7.02 -12.90 -9.10
N HIS A 161 -6.12 -13.78 -9.57
CA HIS A 161 -5.48 -14.80 -8.74
C HIS A 161 -4.72 -14.15 -7.58
N TRP A 162 -3.88 -13.16 -7.87
CA TRP A 162 -3.08 -12.47 -6.84
C TRP A 162 -3.95 -11.69 -5.85
N LEU A 163 -5.02 -11.03 -6.33
CA LEU A 163 -6.00 -10.39 -5.45
C LEU A 163 -6.70 -11.42 -4.54
N HIS A 164 -7.01 -12.61 -5.05
CA HIS A 164 -7.59 -13.69 -4.25
C HIS A 164 -6.58 -14.18 -3.20
N THR A 165 -5.32 -14.43 -3.57
CA THR A 165 -4.25 -14.79 -2.64
C THR A 165 -4.11 -13.77 -1.51
N ALA A 166 -4.02 -12.47 -1.85
CA ALA A 166 -3.91 -11.39 -0.87
C ALA A 166 -5.10 -11.32 0.11
N LYS A 167 -6.30 -11.72 -0.33
CA LYS A 167 -7.51 -11.75 0.50
C LYS A 167 -7.55 -12.92 1.47
N HIS A 168 -7.04 -14.08 1.07
CA HIS A 168 -7.29 -15.33 1.77
C HIS A 168 -6.09 -15.87 2.56
N TYR A 169 -4.85 -15.54 2.16
CA TYR A 169 -3.66 -16.22 2.68
C TYR A 169 -2.83 -15.39 3.70
N SER A 170 -2.75 -14.05 3.59
CA SER A 170 -1.67 -13.29 4.26
C SER A 170 -2.11 -12.31 5.36
N LEU A 171 -3.40 -12.02 5.52
CA LEU A 171 -3.87 -10.95 6.42
C LEU A 171 -3.41 -11.04 7.91
N PRO A 172 -3.16 -12.23 8.51
CA PRO A 172 -2.71 -12.31 9.90
C PRO A 172 -1.20 -12.17 10.14
N SER A 173 -0.34 -12.27 9.12
CA SER A 173 1.13 -12.45 9.32
C SER A 173 2.02 -11.66 8.36
N LEU A 174 1.47 -10.64 7.72
CA LEU A 174 2.27 -9.73 6.91
C LEU A 174 3.18 -8.88 7.80
N THR A 175 4.50 -8.92 7.55
CA THR A 175 5.50 -8.07 8.20
C THR A 175 5.08 -6.61 8.18
N TRP A 176 5.43 -5.86 9.22
CA TRP A 176 5.07 -4.45 9.37
C TRP A 176 5.39 -3.67 8.10
N ALA A 177 4.37 -3.03 7.50
CA ALA A 177 4.60 -2.17 6.35
C ALA A 177 5.49 -0.99 6.76
N LEU A 178 6.45 -0.63 5.91
CA LEU A 178 7.34 0.49 6.17
C LEU A 178 6.54 1.77 6.48
N PRO A 179 6.99 2.59 7.43
CA PRO A 179 6.21 3.71 7.93
C PRO A 179 5.95 4.74 6.84
N TRP A 180 4.70 5.18 6.75
CA TRP A 180 4.26 6.24 5.84
C TRP A 180 3.88 7.48 6.63
N LEU A 181 4.29 8.64 6.15
CA LEU A 181 3.80 9.92 6.63
C LEU A 181 2.39 10.14 6.08
N ASN A 182 1.43 10.45 6.95
CA ASN A 182 0.04 10.70 6.58
C ASN A 182 -0.25 12.21 6.68
N PHE A 183 -0.63 12.83 5.57
CA PHE A 183 -0.97 14.26 5.49
C PHE A 183 -2.45 14.57 5.79
N ARG A 184 -3.22 13.59 6.27
CA ARG A 184 -4.64 13.65 6.66
C ARG A 184 -5.65 13.93 5.55
N ASN A 185 -5.20 14.36 4.37
CA ASN A 185 -5.99 14.62 3.16
C ASN A 185 -6.02 13.42 2.18
N GLY A 186 -5.64 12.22 2.65
CA GLY A 186 -5.55 11.03 1.80
C GLY A 186 -4.27 10.92 0.97
N ARG A 187 -3.33 11.86 1.12
CA ARG A 187 -1.95 11.72 0.64
C ARG A 187 -1.08 11.09 1.72
N PHE A 188 -0.18 10.22 1.27
CA PHE A 188 0.82 9.55 2.07
C PHE A 188 2.18 9.68 1.41
N GLN A 189 3.25 9.74 2.19
CA GLN A 189 4.61 9.67 1.69
C GLN A 189 5.32 8.47 2.30
N SER A 190 5.93 7.67 1.44
CA SER A 190 6.77 6.55 1.82
C SER A 190 8.12 7.09 2.30
N LEU A 191 8.54 6.69 3.51
CA LEU A 191 9.81 7.17 4.09
C LEU A 191 11.08 6.61 3.41
N PRO A 192 11.14 5.36 2.94
CA PRO A 192 12.34 4.81 2.29
C PRO A 192 12.75 5.50 0.98
N ASP A 193 11.77 5.90 0.17
CA ASP A 193 11.96 6.38 -1.21
C ASP A 193 11.37 7.78 -1.44
N GLY A 194 10.68 8.37 -0.46
CA GLY A 194 10.06 9.69 -0.57
C GLY A 194 8.83 9.74 -1.49
N GLU A 195 8.41 8.60 -2.04
CA GLU A 195 7.34 8.51 -3.03
C GLU A 195 5.99 8.92 -2.43
N LEU A 196 5.26 9.74 -3.18
CA LEU A 196 3.96 10.24 -2.78
C LEU A 196 2.83 9.37 -3.33
N HIS A 197 2.00 8.85 -2.44
CA HIS A 197 0.84 8.02 -2.76
C HIS A 197 -0.45 8.74 -2.42
N SER A 198 -1.37 8.83 -3.37
CA SER A 198 -2.72 9.36 -3.14
C SER A 198 -3.73 8.23 -3.18
N PHE A 199 -4.53 8.12 -2.12
CA PHE A 199 -5.68 7.24 -2.09
C PHE A 199 -6.94 8.08 -2.22
N ARG A 200 -7.79 7.72 -3.19
CA ARG A 200 -9.09 8.37 -3.35
C ARG A 200 -10.05 7.91 -2.25
N PHE A 201 -10.46 8.85 -1.42
CA PHE A 201 -11.51 8.67 -0.42
C PHE A 201 -12.69 9.58 -0.71
N ARG A 202 -13.75 9.47 0.10
CA ARG A 202 -14.88 10.38 0.01
C ARG A 202 -14.40 11.81 0.28
N GLU A 203 -15.04 12.75 -0.39
CA GLU A 203 -14.89 14.18 -0.10
C GLU A 203 -15.22 14.41 1.38
N TYR A 204 -14.43 15.24 2.07
CA TYR A 204 -14.56 15.55 3.51
C TYR A 204 -14.29 14.39 4.49
N ALA A 205 -13.47 13.40 4.10
CA ALA A 205 -12.96 12.38 5.03
C ALA A 205 -11.51 12.65 5.44
N PHE A 206 -11.24 12.68 6.75
CA PHE A 206 -9.89 12.88 7.28
C PHE A 206 -9.28 11.53 7.70
N CYS A 207 -8.05 11.24 7.26
CA CYS A 207 -7.33 10.05 7.67
C CYS A 207 -6.49 10.33 8.92
N TYR A 208 -6.76 9.65 10.03
CA TYR A 208 -6.08 9.89 11.31
C TYR A 208 -4.93 8.94 11.61
N GLY A 209 -4.80 7.83 10.88
CA GLY A 209 -3.72 6.90 11.10
C GLY A 209 -3.86 5.59 10.34
N CYS A 210 -2.82 4.79 10.45
CA CYS A 210 -2.73 3.45 9.89
C CYS A 210 -2.42 2.46 11.01
N PHE A 211 -3.10 1.31 11.02
CA PHE A 211 -2.71 0.19 11.85
C PHE A 211 -2.73 -1.09 11.02
N GLY A 212 -1.55 -1.71 10.85
CA GLY A 212 -1.36 -2.79 9.91
C GLY A 212 -1.78 -2.39 8.49
N ASN A 213 -2.80 -3.06 7.96
CA ASN A 213 -3.34 -2.82 6.61
C ASN A 213 -4.64 -1.99 6.61
N TRP A 214 -4.99 -1.37 7.73
CA TRP A 214 -6.24 -0.63 7.92
C TRP A 214 -5.98 0.85 8.17
N LEU A 215 -6.70 1.70 7.44
CA LEU A 215 -6.66 3.15 7.57
C LEU A 215 -7.89 3.63 8.33
N LEU A 216 -7.68 4.45 9.36
CA LEU A 216 -8.75 5.08 10.15
C LEU A 216 -9.18 6.39 9.51
N PHE A 217 -10.49 6.52 9.29
CA PHE A 217 -11.12 7.72 8.79
C PHE A 217 -12.15 8.26 9.77
N GLU A 218 -12.23 9.58 9.83
CA GLU A 218 -13.38 10.32 10.32
C GLU A 218 -14.13 10.90 9.12
N GLU A 219 -15.43 10.67 9.07
CA GLU A 219 -16.31 11.35 8.13
C GLU A 219 -16.79 12.65 8.78
N ALA A 220 -16.54 13.80 8.13
CA ALA A 220 -17.07 15.08 8.59
C ALA A 220 -18.61 15.05 8.48
N GLY A 221 -19.29 14.99 9.62
CA GLY A 221 -20.75 15.05 9.71
C GLY A 221 -21.24 16.44 10.13
N CYS A 222 -22.49 16.76 9.79
CA CYS A 222 -23.17 17.94 10.32
C CYS A 222 -23.43 17.78 11.84
N ARG A 223 -22.59 18.44 12.65
CA ARG A 223 -22.87 19.05 13.97
C ARG A 223 -23.30 18.23 15.20
N ALA A 224 -23.33 16.89 15.23
CA ALA A 224 -23.58 16.21 16.54
C ALA A 224 -22.88 14.87 16.82
N SER A 225 -22.39 14.15 15.80
CA SER A 225 -21.78 12.84 16.01
C SER A 225 -20.69 12.55 14.98
N ARG A 226 -19.48 12.31 15.47
CA ARG A 226 -18.33 11.89 14.64
C ARG A 226 -18.53 10.44 14.23
N ARG A 227 -18.34 10.16 12.95
CA ARG A 227 -18.44 8.80 12.41
C ARG A 227 -17.07 8.32 12.00
N TYR A 228 -16.64 7.22 12.61
CA TYR A 228 -15.36 6.60 12.31
C TYR A 228 -15.55 5.32 11.51
N TYR A 229 -14.63 5.06 10.59
CA TYR A 229 -14.57 3.79 9.88
C TYR A 229 -13.14 3.41 9.56
N LEU A 230 -12.89 2.10 9.50
CA LEU A 230 -11.64 1.53 9.03
C LEU A 230 -11.82 1.11 7.58
N LYS A 231 -10.85 1.43 6.74
CA LYS A 231 -10.82 1.00 5.34
C LYS A 231 -9.53 0.27 5.05
N ASN A 232 -9.65 -0.92 4.46
CA ASN A 232 -8.52 -1.67 3.94
C ASN A 232 -8.40 -1.38 2.43
N PRO A 233 -7.37 -0.65 1.98
CA PRO A 233 -7.22 -0.29 0.57
C PRO A 233 -6.92 -1.49 -0.34
N PHE A 234 -6.38 -2.59 0.21
CA PHE A 234 -6.01 -3.80 -0.55
C PHE A 234 -7.23 -4.61 -0.97
N VAL A 235 -8.07 -4.96 -0.02
CA VAL A 235 -9.23 -5.83 -0.26
C VAL A 235 -10.51 -5.04 -0.51
N GLY A 236 -10.48 -3.72 -0.28
CA GLY A 236 -11.63 -2.82 -0.38
C GLY A 236 -12.64 -2.97 0.76
N ALA A 237 -12.27 -3.70 1.81
CA ALA A 237 -13.15 -3.91 2.96
C ALA A 237 -13.27 -2.63 3.79
N THR A 238 -14.47 -2.40 4.32
CA THR A 238 -14.77 -1.26 5.19
C THR A 238 -15.44 -1.78 6.46
N LYS A 239 -14.99 -1.33 7.62
CA LYS A 239 -15.56 -1.64 8.93
C LYS A 239 -16.00 -0.34 9.58
N ARG A 240 -17.30 -0.19 9.86
CA ARG A 240 -17.83 0.97 10.58
C ARG A 240 -17.55 0.80 12.07
N LEU A 241 -17.03 1.84 12.71
CA LEU A 241 -16.78 1.84 14.14
C LEU A 241 -17.97 2.49 14.87
N PRO A 242 -18.23 2.11 16.14
CA PRO A 242 -19.29 2.75 16.93
C PRO A 242 -19.05 4.26 17.07
N GLY A 243 -20.13 5.03 17.00
CA GLY A 243 -20.09 6.50 17.15
C GLY A 243 -20.27 6.98 18.60
N HIS A 244 -20.55 6.08 19.54
CA HIS A 244 -20.73 6.38 20.95
C HIS A 244 -19.93 5.42 21.83
N CYS A 245 -19.54 5.92 23.00
CA CYS A 245 -18.75 5.21 23.99
C CYS A 245 -19.44 5.27 25.35
N LYS A 246 -19.40 4.16 26.10
CA LYS A 246 -19.79 4.15 27.53
C LYS A 246 -18.78 4.97 28.33
N GLU A 247 -19.22 5.66 29.38
CA GLU A 247 -18.33 6.44 30.24
C GLU A 247 -17.23 5.55 30.84
N PRO A 248 -15.93 5.91 30.66
CA PRO A 248 -14.84 5.14 31.23
C PRO A 248 -14.84 5.18 32.76
N VAL A 249 -14.46 4.06 33.38
CA VAL A 249 -14.35 3.94 34.82
C VAL A 249 -12.93 4.23 35.28
N ASN A 250 -12.81 5.03 36.35
CA ASN A 250 -11.53 5.30 36.98
C ASN A 250 -11.01 4.06 37.70
N LEU A 251 -9.77 3.71 37.37
CA LEU A 251 -8.96 2.69 37.99
C LEU A 251 -8.33 3.24 39.27
N ILE A 252 -8.57 2.57 40.39
CA ILE A 252 -7.92 2.85 41.66
C ILE A 252 -6.56 2.14 41.67
N PRO A 253 -5.50 2.71 42.28
CA PRO A 253 -4.15 2.11 42.29
C PRO A 253 -4.07 0.69 42.86
N ASP A 254 -5.02 0.30 43.71
CA ASP A 254 -5.15 -1.05 44.29
C ASP A 254 -5.69 -2.10 43.30
N GLY A 255 -6.07 -1.69 42.09
CA GLY A 255 -6.64 -2.55 41.05
C GLY A 255 -8.16 -2.65 41.09
N SER A 256 -8.84 -2.04 42.07
CA SER A 256 -10.29 -1.87 42.09
C SER A 256 -10.72 -0.74 41.16
N HIS A 257 -11.99 -0.73 40.75
CA HIS A 257 -12.53 0.25 39.80
C HIS A 257 -13.82 0.82 40.38
N GLY A 258 -14.10 2.09 40.09
CA GLY A 258 -15.34 2.73 40.53
C GLY A 258 -16.60 2.06 39.94
N SER A 259 -17.77 2.45 40.45
CA SER A 259 -19.04 1.93 39.94
C SER A 259 -19.24 2.30 38.46
N PRO A 260 -19.59 1.32 37.60
CA PRO A 260 -19.92 1.56 36.20
C PRO A 260 -21.05 2.58 36.03
N SER A 261 -20.89 3.50 35.09
CA SER A 261 -21.94 4.43 34.66
C SER A 261 -22.65 3.87 33.42
N SER A 262 -23.97 4.00 33.36
CA SER A 262 -24.75 3.67 32.17
C SER A 262 -24.69 4.77 31.10
N SER A 263 -24.07 5.91 31.42
CA SER A 263 -23.94 7.07 30.54
C SER A 263 -23.15 6.73 29.27
N ARG A 264 -23.61 7.27 28.13
CA ARG A 264 -22.97 7.14 26.83
C ARG A 264 -22.88 8.50 26.16
N SER A 265 -21.80 8.72 25.42
CA SER A 265 -21.60 9.99 24.69
C SER A 265 -21.05 9.76 23.29
N THR A 266 -21.43 10.65 22.37
CA THR A 266 -20.86 10.77 21.02
C THR A 266 -19.64 11.69 20.98
N ASN A 267 -19.34 12.42 22.07
CA ASN A 267 -18.16 13.27 22.17
C ASN A 267 -16.92 12.43 22.48
N LEU A 268 -16.43 11.77 21.42
CA LEU A 268 -15.38 10.76 21.41
C LEU A 268 -14.33 11.11 20.36
N TYR A 269 -13.05 11.14 20.75
CA TYR A 269 -11.94 11.24 19.81
C TYR A 269 -11.11 9.96 19.82
N ILE A 270 -11.05 9.28 18.69
CA ILE A 270 -10.18 8.12 18.53
C ILE A 270 -8.77 8.62 18.23
N ARG A 271 -7.84 8.38 19.17
CA ARG A 271 -6.43 8.79 19.04
C ARG A 271 -5.59 7.73 18.34
N LYS A 272 -5.87 6.45 18.61
CA LYS A 272 -5.18 5.31 17.98
C LYS A 272 -6.11 4.10 17.97
N VAL A 273 -5.96 3.25 16.95
CA VAL A 273 -6.68 1.98 16.81
C VAL A 273 -5.71 0.84 16.58
N ILE A 274 -6.09 -0.34 17.04
CA ILE A 274 -5.37 -1.60 16.89
C ILE A 274 -6.37 -2.67 16.46
N MET A 275 -6.11 -3.31 15.33
CA MET A 275 -6.82 -4.51 14.89
C MET A 275 -6.19 -5.72 15.60
N CYS A 276 -6.84 -6.23 16.63
CA CYS A 276 -6.34 -7.37 17.41
C CYS A 276 -6.67 -8.71 16.75
N SER A 277 -7.83 -8.81 16.09
CA SER A 277 -8.26 -9.97 15.30
C SER A 277 -9.07 -9.51 14.07
N ARG A 278 -9.71 -10.43 13.35
CA ARG A 278 -10.59 -10.10 12.19
C ARG A 278 -11.79 -9.23 12.60
N ASP A 279 -12.28 -9.40 13.81
CA ASP A 279 -13.50 -8.80 14.33
C ASP A 279 -13.27 -7.94 15.57
N LEU A 280 -12.12 -8.03 16.25
CA LEU A 280 -11.84 -7.26 17.46
C LEU A 280 -10.96 -6.04 17.18
N VAL A 281 -11.46 -4.88 17.60
CA VAL A 281 -10.74 -3.60 17.55
C VAL A 281 -10.56 -3.07 18.95
N VAL A 282 -9.34 -2.64 19.28
CA VAL A 282 -9.01 -1.92 20.49
C VAL A 282 -8.60 -0.50 20.10
N ALA A 283 -9.01 0.49 20.89
CA ALA A 283 -8.74 1.89 20.62
C ALA A 283 -8.33 2.64 21.88
N LYS A 284 -7.39 3.57 21.69
CA LYS A 284 -7.11 4.64 22.64
C LYS A 284 -8.02 5.81 22.31
N VAL A 285 -8.89 6.17 23.24
CA VAL A 285 -9.93 7.16 23.00
C VAL A 285 -9.95 8.24 24.07
N ASN A 286 -10.21 9.47 23.65
CA ASN A 286 -10.50 10.57 24.53
C ASN A 286 -12.02 10.72 24.65
N TYR A 287 -12.55 10.60 25.86
CA TYR A 287 -13.98 10.71 26.15
C TYR A 287 -14.25 12.05 26.84
N GLN A 288 -15.10 12.91 26.25
CA GLN A 288 -15.49 14.20 26.85
C GLN A 288 -14.31 15.04 27.42
N HIS A 289 -13.16 15.06 26.73
CA HIS A 289 -11.96 15.79 27.18
C HIS A 289 -11.33 15.28 28.48
N ARG A 290 -11.71 14.08 28.95
CA ARG A 290 -11.05 13.37 30.06
C ARG A 290 -9.76 12.69 29.60
N PRO A 291 -8.91 12.19 30.52
CA PRO A 291 -7.75 11.36 30.18
C PRO A 291 -8.12 10.18 29.27
N ASP A 292 -7.19 9.79 28.41
CA ASP A 292 -7.41 8.72 27.43
C ASP A 292 -7.79 7.40 28.11
N ALA A 293 -8.79 6.72 27.58
CA ALA A 293 -9.22 5.39 27.98
C ALA A 293 -8.91 4.36 26.89
N VAL A 294 -8.74 3.11 27.31
CA VAL A 294 -8.65 1.97 26.40
C VAL A 294 -10.02 1.31 26.30
N VAL A 295 -10.53 1.22 25.07
CA VAL A 295 -11.84 0.64 24.77
C VAL A 295 -11.71 -0.42 23.67
N CYS A 296 -12.71 -1.28 23.55
CA CYS A 296 -12.76 -2.27 22.49
C CYS A 296 -14.16 -2.37 21.89
N CYS A 297 -14.25 -2.87 20.66
CA CYS A 297 -15.52 -3.16 20.00
C CYS A 297 -15.35 -4.29 18.97
N ARG A 298 -16.48 -4.88 18.58
CA ARG A 298 -16.59 -5.72 17.39
C ARG A 298 -17.31 -4.94 16.29
N PRO A 299 -16.61 -4.41 15.26
CA PRO A 299 -17.25 -3.62 14.22
C PRO A 299 -18.36 -4.41 13.52
N GLY A 300 -19.58 -3.86 13.51
CA GLY A 300 -20.76 -4.48 12.93
C GLY A 300 -21.59 -5.34 13.89
N MET A 301 -21.05 -5.72 15.05
CA MET A 301 -21.79 -6.42 16.12
C MET A 301 -22.06 -5.50 17.31
N SER A 302 -21.05 -4.74 17.74
CA SER A 302 -21.19 -3.80 18.85
C SER A 302 -21.90 -2.52 18.41
N SER A 303 -22.97 -2.16 19.12
CA SER A 303 -23.65 -0.86 18.93
C SER A 303 -22.84 0.30 19.53
N SER A 304 -22.06 0.04 20.58
CA SER A 304 -21.22 0.98 21.34
C SER A 304 -19.77 0.49 21.44
N TRP A 305 -18.84 1.40 21.71
CA TRP A 305 -17.57 1.01 22.33
C TRP A 305 -17.83 0.45 23.74
N SER A 306 -16.97 -0.49 24.16
CA SER A 306 -17.01 -1.06 25.52
C SER A 306 -16.76 0.02 26.58
N MET A 307 -17.07 -0.34 27.83
CA MET A 307 -16.67 0.46 28.98
C MET A 307 -15.15 0.45 29.08
N GLY A 308 -14.55 1.63 28.92
CA GLY A 308 -13.11 1.78 28.99
C GLY A 308 -12.62 1.93 30.42
N LEU A 309 -11.32 1.74 30.60
CA LEU A 309 -10.63 1.98 31.85
C LEU A 309 -9.70 3.19 31.71
N CYS A 310 -9.82 4.16 32.61
CA CYS A 310 -8.92 5.32 32.70
C CYS A 310 -8.22 5.32 34.06
N ASN A 311 -6.99 5.80 34.14
CA ASN A 311 -6.19 5.81 35.37
C ASN A 311 -5.87 7.24 35.86
N GLY A 312 -6.65 8.22 35.38
CA GLY A 312 -6.38 9.65 35.61
C GLY A 312 -5.14 10.19 34.88
N ARG A 313 -4.33 9.35 34.23
CA ARG A 313 -3.11 9.74 33.51
C ARG A 313 -3.32 9.71 32.00
N TRP A 314 -2.50 10.48 31.30
CA TRP A 314 -2.53 10.54 29.85
C TRP A 314 -1.66 9.43 29.26
N TYR A 315 -2.27 8.53 28.49
CA TYR A 315 -1.54 7.56 27.69
C TYR A 315 -0.88 8.27 26.50
N GLN A 316 0.44 8.16 26.40
CA GLN A 316 1.20 8.69 25.28
C GLN A 316 0.96 7.84 24.03
N ASP A 317 1.11 6.51 24.13
CA ASP A 317 0.91 5.61 23.00
C ASP A 317 0.36 4.23 23.39
N MET A 318 -0.06 3.45 22.39
CA MET A 318 -0.58 2.09 22.53
C MET A 318 0.04 1.16 21.47
N ALA A 319 0.40 -0.07 21.82
CA ALA A 319 0.92 -1.09 20.90
C ALA A 319 0.27 -2.46 21.15
N PHE A 320 0.39 -3.38 20.19
CA PHE A 320 -0.08 -4.76 20.36
C PHE A 320 1.13 -5.70 20.32
N TYR A 321 1.27 -6.51 21.36
CA TYR A 321 2.42 -7.39 21.53
C TYR A 321 1.95 -8.69 22.18
N GLU A 322 2.40 -9.84 21.67
CA GLU A 322 2.07 -11.18 22.21
C GLU A 322 0.58 -11.39 22.54
N GLY A 323 -0.31 -10.94 21.65
CA GLY A 323 -1.75 -11.13 21.82
C GLY A 323 -2.44 -10.13 22.76
N LYS A 324 -1.71 -9.17 23.35
CA LYS A 324 -2.24 -8.18 24.28
C LYS A 324 -1.98 -6.74 23.83
N PRO A 325 -2.96 -5.83 24.00
CA PRO A 325 -2.73 -4.40 23.89
C PRO A 325 -1.97 -3.86 25.12
N TYR A 326 -0.96 -3.04 24.87
CA TYR A 326 -0.17 -2.33 25.87
C TYR A 326 -0.32 -0.82 25.68
N THR A 327 -0.32 -0.07 26.78
CA THR A 327 -0.26 1.40 26.76
C THR A 327 0.91 1.91 27.59
N VAL A 328 1.51 3.01 27.16
CA VAL A 328 2.56 3.72 27.90
C VAL A 328 2.08 5.11 28.31
N THR A 329 2.31 5.53 29.55
CA THR A 329 2.00 6.89 30.01
C THR A 329 3.10 7.88 29.62
N VAL A 330 2.83 9.17 29.84
CA VAL A 330 3.85 10.23 29.69
C VAL A 330 5.05 9.99 30.62
N GLU A 331 4.82 9.43 31.81
CA GLU A 331 5.88 9.12 32.78
C GLU A 331 6.64 7.83 32.45
N GLY A 332 6.24 7.11 31.39
CA GLY A 332 6.88 5.87 30.96
C GLY A 332 6.33 4.60 31.62
N ASP A 333 5.24 4.69 32.38
CA ASP A 333 4.60 3.53 32.98
C ASP A 333 3.92 2.68 31.90
N LEU A 334 4.19 1.37 31.91
CA LEU A 334 3.65 0.41 30.95
C LEU A 334 2.50 -0.39 31.57
N PHE A 335 1.42 -0.56 30.81
CA PHE A 335 0.25 -1.34 31.24
C PHE A 335 -0.25 -2.29 30.17
N ALA A 336 -0.47 -3.54 30.58
CA ALA A 336 -1.10 -4.56 29.77
C ALA A 336 -2.62 -4.54 29.97
N HIS A 337 -3.34 -4.65 28.86
CA HIS A 337 -4.81 -4.71 28.84
C HIS A 337 -5.23 -6.09 28.33
N GLU A 338 -6.15 -6.74 29.05
CA GLU A 338 -6.75 -8.00 28.64
C GLU A 338 -8.13 -7.72 28.06
N VAL A 339 -8.45 -8.34 26.93
CA VAL A 339 -9.76 -8.21 26.31
C VAL A 339 -10.51 -9.53 26.45
N THR A 340 -11.56 -9.53 27.26
CA THR A 340 -12.39 -10.72 27.53
C THR A 340 -13.74 -10.61 26.86
N ASN A 341 -14.34 -11.74 26.50
CA ASN A 341 -15.74 -11.79 26.09
C ASN A 341 -16.61 -11.80 27.36
N GLY A 342 -17.52 -10.84 27.50
CA GLY A 342 -18.47 -10.87 28.61
C GLY A 342 -19.37 -12.11 28.52
N THR A 343 -19.56 -12.79 29.65
CA THR A 343 -20.34 -14.05 29.75
C THR A 343 -21.84 -13.88 29.48
N ASP A 344 -22.39 -12.66 29.63
CA ASP A 344 -23.84 -12.42 29.51
C ASP A 344 -24.26 -11.54 28.32
N THR A 345 -23.33 -10.94 27.57
CA THR A 345 -23.66 -9.90 26.57
C THR A 345 -22.95 -10.00 25.21
N GLU A 346 -22.05 -10.97 24.99
CA GLU A 346 -21.12 -11.03 23.83
C GLU A 346 -20.25 -9.77 23.60
N GLU A 347 -20.49 -8.68 24.33
CA GLU A 347 -19.75 -7.43 24.27
C GLU A 347 -18.35 -7.64 24.87
N PRO A 348 -17.29 -7.26 24.14
CA PRO A 348 -15.92 -7.38 24.64
C PRO A 348 -15.69 -6.37 25.75
N ARG A 349 -14.96 -6.77 26.80
CA ARG A 349 -14.58 -5.93 27.95
C ARG A 349 -13.07 -5.80 28.02
N VAL A 350 -12.60 -4.67 28.52
CA VAL A 350 -11.18 -4.43 28.79
C VAL A 350 -10.95 -4.55 30.29
N SER A 351 -10.00 -5.37 30.70
CA SER A 351 -9.43 -5.40 32.06
C SER A 351 -7.94 -5.04 31.98
N ARG A 352 -7.34 -4.65 33.11
CA ARG A 352 -5.93 -4.23 33.14
C ARG A 352 -5.15 -5.00 34.19
N ARG A 353 -3.90 -5.31 33.88
CA ARG A 353 -2.91 -5.77 34.87
C ARG A 353 -1.69 -4.85 34.84
N PRO A 354 -1.25 -4.29 35.99
CA PRO A 354 0.01 -3.59 36.06
C PRO A 354 1.15 -4.59 35.84
N GLU A 355 2.09 -4.28 34.94
CA GLU A 355 3.25 -5.12 34.69
C GLU A 355 4.36 -4.70 35.66
N ARG A 356 4.75 -5.60 36.58
CA ARG A 356 5.82 -5.31 37.54
C ARG A 356 7.17 -5.39 36.83
N ARG A 357 7.92 -4.28 36.87
CA ARG A 357 9.37 -4.11 36.61
C ARG A 357 10.02 -5.27 35.85
N GLY A 358 9.89 -5.30 34.53
CA GLY A 358 10.58 -6.27 33.67
C GLY A 358 10.69 -5.83 32.21
N VAL A 359 9.66 -5.15 31.70
CA VAL A 359 9.65 -4.59 30.34
C VAL A 359 9.97 -3.10 30.39
N ARG A 360 11.14 -2.70 29.88
CA ARG A 360 11.52 -1.30 29.77
C ARG A 360 10.90 -0.74 28.49
N ALA A 361 9.95 0.19 28.61
CA ALA A 361 9.45 0.92 27.46
C ALA A 361 10.58 1.81 26.92
N VAL A 362 11.13 1.45 25.76
CA VAL A 362 12.17 2.26 25.10
C VAL A 362 11.47 3.27 24.20
N ARG A 363 11.50 4.54 24.60
CA ARG A 363 11.04 5.64 23.76
C ARG A 363 12.13 5.99 22.75
N LEU A 364 11.91 5.65 21.49
CA LEU A 364 12.69 6.26 20.41
C LEU A 364 12.35 7.76 20.39
N HIS A 365 13.36 8.62 20.58
CA HIS A 365 13.16 10.05 20.39
C HIS A 365 12.67 10.29 18.97
N ARG A 366 11.70 11.21 18.81
CA ARG A 366 11.42 11.76 17.48
C ARG A 366 12.76 12.24 16.94
N PRO A 367 13.19 11.88 15.72
CA PRO A 367 14.23 12.66 15.07
C PRO A 367 13.76 14.11 15.13
N GLN A 368 14.62 15.00 15.62
CA GLN A 368 14.42 16.45 15.51
C GLN A 368 14.44 16.78 14.02
N LEU A 369 13.32 16.57 13.34
CA LEU A 369 13.04 17.24 12.09
C LEU A 369 12.81 18.69 12.51
N GLU A 370 13.78 19.55 12.21
CA GLU A 370 13.64 20.98 12.46
C GLU A 370 12.36 21.50 11.81
N GLU A 371 11.70 22.48 12.42
CA GLU A 371 10.52 23.13 11.85
C GLU A 371 10.79 23.66 10.43
N SER A 372 12.05 24.00 10.12
CA SER A 372 12.54 24.34 8.79
C SER A 372 12.33 23.23 7.75
N GLN A 373 12.49 21.95 8.12
CA GLN A 373 12.26 20.80 7.23
C GLN A 373 10.76 20.50 7.03
N ILE A 374 9.94 20.73 8.07
CA ILE A 374 8.47 20.60 7.97
C ILE A 374 7.89 21.70 7.08
N LEU A 375 8.38 22.94 7.20
CA LEU A 375 8.01 24.06 6.34
C LEU A 375 8.51 23.88 4.90
N ALA A 376 9.71 23.33 4.69
CA ALA A 376 10.21 23.03 3.35
C ALA A 376 9.35 21.96 2.62
N MET A 377 8.79 21.00 3.35
CA MET A 377 7.86 20.00 2.80
C MET A 377 6.44 20.55 2.53
N GLN A 378 6.06 21.66 3.16
CA GLN A 378 4.81 22.39 2.86
C GLN A 378 5.00 23.39 1.71
N SER A 379 6.23 23.86 1.47
CA SER A 379 6.58 24.87 0.47
C SER A 379 6.72 24.33 -0.96
N THR A 380 6.75 23.02 -1.18
CA THR A 380 6.75 22.44 -2.54
C THR A 380 5.32 22.25 -3.03
N THR A 381 4.64 23.39 -3.23
CA THR A 381 3.41 23.48 -4.00
C THR A 381 3.68 24.37 -5.21
N PHE A 382 3.94 23.73 -6.36
CA PHE A 382 3.58 24.21 -7.69
C PHE A 382 3.14 23.01 -8.51
#